data_AF-A0A1B6FZ09-F1
#
_entry.id   AF-A0A1B6FZ09-F1
#
_cell.length_a   1.000
_cell.length_b   1.000
_cell.length_c   1.000
_cell.angle_alpha   90.00
_cell.angle_beta   90.00
_cell.angle_gamma   90.00
#
_symmetry.space_group_name_H-M   'P 1'
#
loop_
_entity.id
_entity.type
_entity.pdbx_description
1 polymer ?
#
loop_
_entity_poly.entity_id
_entity_poly.type
_entity_poly.pdbx_seq_one_letter_code
_entity_poly.pdbx_strand_id
1 'polypeptide(L)'
;EDPCLGGCGLNTMCHTVDKISMCDCKPGFIGYPFDGCYPEECTMNSDCPEERECRNKHCEDACKNACGLNSHCKGIKHRPVCSCRPGYDWNPFFGCQVQNNKACSEDSDCLSNHTCSNFKCVDPCDSVCGNNTICTVENHHTACACRPGFVGNPFQNCVDQDTIKPNKTYVIQQAKVNWFSANEQCRSKGMQLASIMSATEQADVERAYIASGISSYMWLSGSDWTSKGHYVWSSTGKSFEYTNWRPGEPEVSDSYRCVAMISENYTWQTRGCSSELSYICEKFKN
;
A
#
# COMPACT_ATOMS: atom_id res chain seq x y z
N GLU A 1 -35.53 -74.35 -8.64
CA GLU A 1 -34.64 -74.14 -9.81
C GLU A 1 -33.29 -73.68 -9.28
N ASP A 2 -32.19 -74.12 -9.89
CA ASP A 2 -30.84 -73.66 -9.52
C ASP A 2 -30.67 -72.21 -10.01
N PRO A 3 -30.50 -71.21 -9.12
CA PRO A 3 -30.37 -69.81 -9.51
C PRO A 3 -29.17 -69.53 -10.41
N CYS A 4 -28.16 -70.42 -10.41
CA CYS A 4 -26.96 -70.28 -11.22
C CYS A 4 -27.09 -70.78 -12.66
N LEU A 5 -28.24 -71.34 -13.06
CA LEU A 5 -28.51 -71.72 -14.45
C LEU A 5 -28.83 -70.47 -15.30
N GLY A 6 -27.79 -69.88 -15.90
CA GLY A 6 -27.89 -68.83 -16.92
C GLY A 6 -27.93 -67.37 -16.41
N GLY A 7 -27.76 -67.15 -15.10
CA GLY A 7 -27.86 -65.82 -14.48
C GLY A 7 -26.57 -64.98 -14.43
N CYS A 8 -25.39 -65.56 -14.68
CA CYS A 8 -24.10 -64.85 -14.62
C CYS A 8 -23.45 -64.74 -16.00
N GLY A 9 -22.70 -63.66 -16.21
CA GLY A 9 -21.96 -63.40 -17.44
C GLY A 9 -20.71 -64.27 -17.61
N LEU A 10 -20.00 -64.11 -18.73
CA LEU A 10 -18.78 -64.87 -19.03
C LEU A 10 -17.66 -64.65 -18.00
N ASN A 11 -16.80 -65.67 -17.80
CA ASN A 11 -15.65 -65.66 -16.87
C ASN A 11 -15.99 -65.31 -15.41
N THR A 12 -17.16 -65.74 -14.94
CA THR A 12 -17.63 -65.54 -13.57
C THR A 12 -17.67 -66.86 -12.79
N MET A 13 -17.76 -66.75 -11.46
CA MET A 13 -18.12 -67.82 -10.55
C MET A 13 -19.47 -67.49 -9.94
N CYS A 14 -20.44 -68.39 -10.08
CA CYS A 14 -21.75 -68.23 -9.44
C CYS A 14 -21.76 -68.96 -8.11
N HIS A 15 -22.33 -68.33 -7.09
CA HIS A 15 -22.69 -68.98 -5.84
C HIS A 15 -24.08 -68.50 -5.40
N THR A 16 -24.81 -69.36 -4.68
CA THR A 16 -26.19 -69.03 -4.26
C THR A 16 -26.19 -68.46 -2.85
N VAL A 17 -26.80 -67.28 -2.67
CA VAL A 17 -27.05 -66.67 -1.35
C VAL A 17 -28.54 -66.37 -1.25
N ASP A 18 -29.20 -66.88 -0.20
CA ASP A 18 -30.65 -66.71 0.02
C ASP A 18 -31.55 -67.04 -1.19
N LYS A 19 -31.17 -68.09 -1.96
CA LYS A 19 -31.84 -68.54 -3.20
C LYS A 19 -31.71 -67.58 -4.39
N ILE A 20 -30.81 -66.60 -4.33
CA ILE A 20 -30.49 -65.66 -5.41
C ILE A 20 -29.10 -65.99 -5.96
N SER A 21 -28.89 -65.80 -7.26
CA SER A 21 -27.58 -65.90 -7.89
C SER A 21 -26.70 -64.71 -7.51
N MET A 22 -25.54 -65.00 -6.91
CA MET A 22 -24.48 -64.04 -6.71
C MET A 22 -23.33 -64.38 -7.64
N CYS A 23 -22.91 -63.42 -8.45
CA CYS A 23 -21.88 -63.60 -9.47
C CYS A 23 -20.63 -62.81 -9.08
N ASP A 24 -19.47 -63.46 -9.09
CA ASP A 24 -18.16 -62.81 -8.94
C ASP A 24 -17.29 -63.06 -10.17
N CYS A 25 -16.38 -62.14 -10.49
CA CYS A 25 -15.37 -62.41 -11.51
C CYS A 25 -14.39 -63.50 -11.04
N LYS A 26 -13.99 -64.39 -11.95
CA LYS A 26 -12.85 -65.29 -11.69
C LYS A 26 -11.57 -64.47 -11.40
N PRO A 27 -10.62 -65.00 -10.61
CA PRO A 27 -9.34 -64.32 -10.37
C PRO A 27 -8.64 -63.91 -11.68
N GLY A 28 -8.18 -62.66 -11.78
CA GLY A 28 -7.57 -62.09 -12.99
C GLY A 28 -8.55 -61.58 -14.04
N PHE A 29 -9.86 -61.62 -13.76
CA PHE A 29 -10.90 -61.00 -14.57
C PHE A 29 -11.57 -59.85 -13.81
N ILE A 30 -11.93 -58.81 -14.53
CA ILE A 30 -12.63 -57.62 -14.04
C ILE A 30 -13.83 -57.29 -14.92
N GLY A 31 -14.78 -56.55 -14.38
CA GLY A 31 -16.00 -56.16 -15.07
C GLY A 31 -17.21 -56.26 -14.16
N TYR A 32 -18.40 -56.26 -14.75
CA TYR A 32 -19.64 -56.45 -14.02
C TYR A 32 -20.06 -57.93 -14.13
N PRO A 33 -20.04 -58.71 -13.03
CA PRO A 33 -20.23 -60.16 -13.09
C PRO A 33 -21.53 -60.66 -13.71
N PHE A 34 -22.59 -59.85 -13.74
CA PHE A 34 -23.84 -60.23 -14.41
C PHE A 34 -23.78 -60.03 -15.94
N ASP A 35 -23.01 -59.04 -16.43
CA ASP A 35 -22.83 -58.78 -17.86
C ASP A 35 -21.67 -59.61 -18.45
N GLY A 36 -20.65 -59.87 -17.62
CA GLY A 36 -19.45 -60.62 -17.97
C GLY A 36 -18.18 -59.95 -17.48
N CYS A 37 -17.18 -60.78 -17.18
CA CYS A 37 -15.85 -60.35 -16.78
C CYS A 37 -14.83 -60.62 -17.89
N TYR A 38 -13.86 -59.74 -18.00
CA TYR A 38 -12.81 -59.75 -19.03
C TYR A 38 -11.44 -59.76 -18.35
N PRO A 39 -10.40 -60.34 -18.97
CA PRO A 39 -9.05 -60.30 -18.42
C PRO A 39 -8.62 -58.86 -18.12
N GLU A 40 -7.89 -58.67 -17.03
CA GLU A 40 -7.20 -57.40 -16.77
C GLU A 40 -6.25 -57.07 -17.92
N GLU A 41 -6.23 -55.82 -18.38
CA GLU A 41 -5.35 -55.40 -19.48
C GLU A 41 -3.92 -55.17 -18.96
N CYS A 42 -3.80 -54.68 -17.72
CA CYS A 42 -2.52 -54.38 -17.09
C CYS A 42 -2.61 -54.49 -15.56
N THR A 43 -1.47 -54.74 -14.92
CA THR A 43 -1.29 -54.67 -13.46
C THR A 43 -0.31 -53.56 -13.06
N MET A 44 0.61 -53.24 -13.96
CA MET A 44 1.59 -52.17 -13.81
C MET A 44 1.82 -51.45 -15.13
N ASN A 45 2.41 -50.26 -15.06
CA ASN A 45 2.63 -49.41 -16.22
C ASN A 45 3.42 -50.11 -17.35
N SER A 46 4.41 -50.93 -17.02
CA SER A 46 5.22 -51.67 -18.00
C SER A 46 4.46 -52.73 -18.81
N ASP A 47 3.23 -53.07 -18.40
CA ASP A 47 2.36 -53.97 -19.16
C ASP A 47 1.69 -53.23 -20.34
N CYS A 48 1.69 -51.89 -20.31
CA CYS A 48 1.11 -51.03 -21.32
C CYS A 48 2.15 -50.55 -22.34
N PRO A 49 1.73 -50.10 -23.54
CA PRO A 49 2.58 -49.32 -24.43
C PRO A 49 3.14 -48.07 -23.73
N GLU A 50 4.30 -47.58 -24.19
CA GLU A 50 5.01 -46.43 -23.59
C GLU A 50 4.18 -45.14 -23.49
N GLU A 51 3.22 -44.94 -24.40
CA GLU A 51 2.33 -43.77 -24.41
C GLU A 51 1.12 -43.90 -23.47
N ARG A 52 0.92 -45.08 -22.87
CA ARG A 52 -0.22 -45.41 -22.00
C ARG A 52 0.24 -45.73 -20.59
N GLU A 53 -0.66 -45.57 -19.63
CA GLU A 53 -0.42 -45.95 -18.23
C GLU A 53 -1.47 -46.94 -17.74
N CYS A 54 -1.11 -47.75 -16.76
CA CYS A 54 -2.03 -48.66 -16.14
C CYS A 54 -2.86 -47.92 -15.10
N ARG A 55 -4.12 -47.64 -15.43
CA ARG A 55 -5.07 -46.97 -14.55
C ARG A 55 -6.31 -47.84 -14.41
N ASN A 56 -6.65 -48.20 -13.18
CA ASN A 56 -7.79 -49.08 -12.88
C ASN A 56 -7.78 -50.39 -13.70
N LYS A 57 -6.59 -50.99 -13.88
CA LYS A 57 -6.38 -52.26 -14.64
C LYS A 57 -6.66 -52.17 -16.15
N HIS A 58 -6.71 -50.94 -16.67
CA HIS A 58 -6.79 -50.63 -18.09
C HIS A 58 -5.60 -49.78 -18.53
N CYS A 59 -5.11 -50.01 -19.74
CA CYS A 59 -4.09 -49.16 -20.35
C CYS A 59 -4.76 -47.92 -20.93
N GLU A 60 -4.83 -46.86 -20.13
CA GLU A 60 -5.37 -45.57 -20.54
C GLU A 60 -4.27 -44.71 -21.17
N ASP A 61 -4.66 -43.84 -22.10
CA ASP A 61 -3.75 -42.84 -22.66
C ASP A 61 -3.22 -41.93 -21.54
N ALA A 62 -1.89 -41.89 -21.37
CA ALA A 62 -1.26 -41.07 -20.34
C ALA A 62 -1.56 -39.57 -20.52
N CYS A 63 -1.91 -39.14 -21.73
CA CYS A 63 -2.28 -37.77 -22.07
C CYS A 63 -3.74 -37.40 -21.76
N LYS A 64 -4.59 -38.38 -21.45
CA LYS A 64 -6.02 -38.13 -21.19
C LYS A 64 -6.19 -37.18 -19.99
N ASN A 65 -6.68 -35.97 -20.26
CA ASN A 65 -6.89 -34.88 -19.29
C ASN A 65 -5.62 -34.42 -18.53
N ALA A 66 -4.43 -34.67 -19.07
CA ALA A 66 -3.18 -34.38 -18.37
C ALA A 66 -2.63 -32.97 -18.60
N CYS A 67 -2.87 -32.37 -19.78
CA CYS A 67 -2.30 -31.09 -20.19
C CYS A 67 -3.38 -30.02 -20.40
N GLY A 68 -3.01 -28.75 -20.20
CA GLY A 68 -3.90 -27.60 -20.33
C GLY A 68 -4.16 -27.18 -21.78
N LEU A 69 -5.01 -26.18 -21.98
CA LEU A 69 -5.36 -25.67 -23.32
C LEU A 69 -4.13 -25.16 -24.09
N ASN A 70 -4.17 -25.22 -25.42
CA ASN A 70 -3.07 -24.83 -26.32
C ASN A 70 -1.71 -25.53 -26.10
N SER A 71 -1.72 -26.69 -25.45
CA SER A 71 -0.57 -27.57 -25.31
C SER A 71 -0.58 -28.71 -26.34
N HIS A 72 0.56 -29.37 -26.47
CA HIS A 72 0.77 -30.67 -27.08
C HIS A 72 1.16 -31.65 -25.97
N CYS A 73 0.56 -32.84 -25.98
CA CYS A 73 0.90 -33.89 -25.03
C CYS A 73 1.56 -35.07 -25.76
N LYS A 74 2.59 -35.64 -25.13
CA LYS A 74 3.19 -36.90 -25.53
C LYS A 74 3.35 -37.82 -24.32
N GLY A 75 2.81 -39.03 -24.39
CA GLY A 75 3.08 -40.07 -23.40
C GLY A 75 4.52 -40.58 -23.56
N ILE A 76 5.30 -40.52 -22.50
CA ILE A 76 6.68 -41.03 -22.46
C ILE A 76 6.87 -41.79 -21.14
N LYS A 77 7.25 -43.06 -21.21
CA LYS A 77 7.43 -43.91 -20.02
C LYS A 77 6.21 -43.89 -19.10
N HIS A 78 5.03 -44.05 -19.71
CA HIS A 78 3.74 -44.11 -19.02
C HIS A 78 3.41 -42.83 -18.24
N ARG A 79 3.93 -41.68 -18.69
CA ARG A 79 3.66 -40.37 -18.08
C ARG A 79 3.38 -39.32 -19.16
N PRO A 80 2.47 -38.37 -18.89
CA PRO A 80 2.26 -37.26 -19.79
C PRO A 80 3.44 -36.29 -19.75
N VAL A 81 3.96 -35.95 -20.93
CA VAL A 81 4.89 -34.84 -21.13
C VAL A 81 4.15 -33.76 -21.92
N CYS A 82 3.89 -32.63 -21.26
CA CYS A 82 3.17 -31.50 -21.84
C CYS A 82 4.17 -30.43 -22.35
N SER A 83 3.93 -29.89 -23.55
CA SER A 83 4.67 -28.75 -24.11
C SER A 83 3.71 -27.75 -24.78
N CYS A 84 4.09 -26.47 -24.89
CA CYS A 84 3.25 -25.49 -25.57
C CYS A 84 3.33 -25.64 -27.10
N ARG A 85 2.21 -25.40 -27.80
CA ARG A 85 2.20 -25.34 -29.27
C ARG A 85 3.03 -24.14 -29.76
N PRO A 86 3.60 -24.19 -30.98
CA PRO A 86 4.32 -23.05 -31.55
C PRO A 86 3.48 -21.76 -31.49
N GLY A 87 4.08 -20.67 -31.00
CA GLY A 87 3.41 -19.39 -30.79
C GLY A 87 2.64 -19.24 -29.46
N TYR A 88 2.76 -20.23 -28.56
CA TYR A 88 2.21 -20.17 -27.20
C TYR A 88 3.30 -20.44 -26.14
N ASP A 89 3.16 -19.88 -24.93
CA ASP A 89 4.10 -19.99 -23.81
C ASP A 89 3.36 -20.03 -22.45
N TRP A 90 4.09 -20.05 -21.33
CA TRP A 90 3.65 -20.11 -19.91
C TRP A 90 3.79 -21.49 -19.25
N ASN A 91 2.69 -22.18 -18.94
CA ASN A 91 2.72 -23.50 -18.29
C ASN A 91 1.82 -24.50 -19.03
N PRO A 92 2.37 -25.55 -19.64
CA PRO A 92 1.61 -26.49 -20.46
C PRO A 92 0.69 -27.45 -19.67
N PHE A 93 0.88 -27.58 -18.35
CA PHE A 93 -0.05 -28.33 -17.50
C PHE A 93 -1.32 -27.53 -17.18
N PHE A 94 -1.21 -26.20 -17.02
CA PHE A 94 -2.35 -25.33 -16.72
C PHE A 94 -3.00 -24.71 -17.97
N GLY A 95 -2.22 -24.49 -19.03
CA GLY A 95 -2.69 -24.03 -20.34
C GLY A 95 -1.86 -22.89 -20.91
N CYS A 96 -1.37 -23.02 -22.14
CA CYS A 96 -0.47 -22.05 -22.75
C CYS A 96 -1.21 -20.81 -23.29
N GLN A 97 -0.56 -19.66 -23.21
CA GLN A 97 -1.05 -18.36 -23.67
C GLN A 97 -0.31 -17.91 -24.93
N VAL A 98 -0.95 -17.12 -25.79
CA VAL A 98 -0.35 -16.64 -27.05
C VAL A 98 0.89 -15.79 -26.77
N GLN A 99 2.02 -16.09 -27.42
CA GLN A 99 3.28 -15.34 -27.28
C GLN A 99 3.16 -13.85 -27.69
N ASN A 100 2.19 -13.53 -28.55
CA ASN A 100 1.88 -12.18 -29.03
C ASN A 100 0.90 -11.39 -28.15
N ASN A 101 0.57 -11.85 -26.93
CA ASN A 101 -0.25 -11.05 -26.01
C ASN A 101 0.55 -9.96 -25.27
N LYS A 102 1.79 -9.69 -25.70
CA LYS A 102 2.59 -8.57 -25.22
C LYS A 102 2.15 -7.31 -25.93
N ALA A 103 1.44 -6.44 -25.23
CA ALA A 103 1.13 -5.10 -25.73
C ALA A 103 2.38 -4.19 -25.72
N CYS A 104 3.35 -4.50 -24.85
CA CYS A 104 4.60 -3.77 -24.69
C CYS A 104 5.71 -4.72 -24.22
N SER A 105 6.95 -4.35 -24.48
CA SER A 105 8.17 -4.93 -23.91
C SER A 105 8.93 -3.91 -23.04
N GLU A 106 8.79 -2.63 -23.35
CA GLU A 106 9.34 -1.50 -22.62
C GLU A 106 8.33 -0.35 -22.53
N ASP A 107 8.59 0.63 -21.67
CA ASP A 107 7.66 1.76 -21.45
C ASP A 107 7.40 2.59 -22.71
N SER A 108 8.42 2.74 -23.57
CA SER A 108 8.35 3.44 -24.86
C SER A 108 7.35 2.83 -25.85
N ASP A 109 6.94 1.58 -25.65
CA ASP A 109 5.89 0.95 -26.45
C ASP A 109 4.48 1.44 -26.06
N CYS A 110 4.34 2.11 -24.91
CA CYS A 110 3.10 2.63 -24.39
C CYS A 110 2.92 4.13 -24.68
N LEU A 111 1.70 4.65 -24.46
CA LEU A 111 1.48 6.09 -24.41
C LEU A 111 2.31 6.73 -23.28
N SER A 112 2.64 8.02 -23.41
CA SER A 112 3.48 8.74 -22.43
C SER A 112 2.93 8.76 -21.00
N ASN A 113 1.64 8.45 -20.82
CA ASN A 113 0.95 8.34 -19.55
C ASN A 113 0.76 6.88 -19.03
N HIS A 114 1.38 5.89 -19.67
CA HIS A 114 1.30 4.47 -19.29
C HIS A 114 2.70 3.86 -19.14
N THR A 115 2.84 2.79 -18.37
CA THR A 115 4.08 2.00 -18.21
C THR A 115 3.84 0.55 -18.63
N CYS A 116 4.89 -0.15 -19.05
CA CYS A 116 4.85 -1.55 -19.37
C CYS A 116 5.02 -2.40 -18.13
N SER A 117 3.93 -3.02 -17.66
CA SER A 117 3.94 -3.96 -16.54
C SER A 117 3.36 -5.29 -16.96
N ASN A 118 4.12 -6.38 -16.76
CA ASN A 118 3.73 -7.74 -17.14
C ASN A 118 3.24 -7.83 -18.61
N PHE A 119 3.95 -7.15 -19.51
CA PHE A 119 3.66 -7.07 -20.94
C PHE A 119 2.33 -6.39 -21.30
N LYS A 120 1.78 -5.57 -20.40
CA LYS A 120 0.59 -4.73 -20.64
C LYS A 120 0.91 -3.27 -20.33
N CYS A 121 0.42 -2.37 -21.18
CA CYS A 121 0.41 -0.94 -20.85
C CYS A 121 -0.63 -0.70 -19.77
N VAL A 122 -0.19 -0.25 -18.60
CA VAL A 122 -1.04 0.05 -17.46
C VAL A 122 -0.85 1.49 -17.03
N ASP A 123 -1.90 2.10 -16.51
CA ASP A 123 -1.80 3.41 -15.88
C ASP A 123 -1.09 3.24 -14.52
N PRO A 124 0.12 3.81 -14.33
CA PRO A 124 0.83 3.65 -13.08
C PRO A 124 0.14 4.36 -11.90
N CYS A 125 -0.80 5.28 -12.14
CA CYS A 125 -1.57 5.93 -11.08
C CYS A 125 -2.54 5.00 -10.35
N ASP A 126 -2.92 3.85 -10.93
CA ASP A 126 -3.90 2.92 -10.34
C ASP A 126 -3.39 2.23 -9.05
N SER A 127 -2.09 2.27 -8.76
CA SER A 127 -1.53 1.52 -7.63
C SER A 127 -0.31 2.13 -6.93
N VAL A 128 0.25 3.24 -7.44
CA VAL A 128 1.51 3.81 -6.92
C VAL A 128 1.27 4.92 -5.87
N CYS A 129 0.21 5.71 -5.99
CA CYS A 129 -0.03 6.85 -5.09
C CYS A 129 -0.92 6.49 -3.90
N GLY A 130 -0.65 7.12 -2.76
CA GLY A 130 -1.45 7.01 -1.55
C GLY A 130 -2.77 7.78 -1.63
N ASN A 131 -3.60 7.67 -0.58
CA ASN A 131 -4.86 8.40 -0.48
C ASN A 131 -4.66 9.92 -0.38
N ASN A 132 -5.65 10.68 -0.87
CA ASN A 132 -5.69 12.15 -0.90
C ASN A 132 -4.54 12.80 -1.70
N THR A 133 -4.15 12.15 -2.79
CA THR A 133 -3.11 12.62 -3.70
C THR A 133 -3.69 13.09 -5.03
N ILE A 134 -2.85 13.78 -5.79
CA ILE A 134 -2.94 14.02 -7.22
C ILE A 134 -1.79 13.22 -7.83
N CYS A 135 -2.11 12.40 -8.84
CA CYS A 135 -1.15 11.64 -9.60
C CYS A 135 -0.98 12.28 -10.98
N THR A 136 0.26 12.46 -11.41
CA THR A 136 0.59 12.91 -12.77
C THR A 136 1.63 11.98 -13.38
N VAL A 137 1.47 11.68 -14.67
CA VAL A 137 2.42 10.84 -15.43
C VAL A 137 3.01 11.68 -16.55
N GLU A 138 4.32 11.85 -16.55
CA GLU A 138 5.07 12.46 -17.66
C GLU A 138 6.22 11.55 -18.05
N ASN A 139 6.37 11.27 -19.35
CA ASN A 139 7.41 10.40 -19.89
C ASN A 139 7.48 9.04 -19.18
N HIS A 140 6.33 8.38 -18.97
CA HIS A 140 6.19 7.10 -18.27
C HIS A 140 6.52 7.14 -16.77
N HIS A 141 6.91 8.29 -16.22
CA HIS A 141 7.26 8.44 -14.81
C HIS A 141 6.08 8.99 -14.01
N THR A 142 5.79 8.34 -12.89
CA THR A 142 4.71 8.71 -11.99
C THR A 142 5.20 9.70 -10.93
N ALA A 143 4.47 10.80 -10.77
CA ALA A 143 4.67 11.74 -9.68
C ALA A 143 3.39 11.80 -8.84
N CYS A 144 3.53 11.53 -7.54
CA CYS A 144 2.45 11.66 -6.56
C CYS A 144 2.68 12.93 -5.75
N ALA A 145 1.64 13.75 -5.62
CA ALA A 145 1.64 14.93 -4.75
C ALA A 145 0.40 14.92 -3.86
N CYS A 146 0.47 15.43 -2.64
CA CYS A 146 -0.72 15.61 -1.82
C CYS A 146 -1.64 16.66 -2.45
N ARG A 147 -2.96 16.47 -2.35
CA ARG A 147 -3.94 17.50 -2.74
C ARG A 147 -3.72 18.78 -1.92
N PRO A 148 -4.08 19.96 -2.46
CA PRO A 148 -4.08 21.20 -1.68
C PRO A 148 -4.84 21.01 -0.35
N GLY A 149 -4.22 21.40 0.77
CA GLY A 149 -4.76 21.21 2.12
C GLY A 149 -4.39 19.87 2.79
N PHE A 150 -3.61 19.01 2.14
CA PHE A 150 -3.15 17.73 2.71
C PHE A 150 -1.62 17.66 2.77
N VAL A 151 -1.07 16.98 3.77
CA VAL A 151 0.38 16.74 3.95
C VAL A 151 0.67 15.29 4.32
N GLY A 152 1.92 14.87 4.12
CA GLY A 152 2.36 13.52 4.44
C GLY A 152 3.24 12.94 3.33
N ASN A 153 3.27 11.61 3.25
CA ASN A 153 3.99 10.91 2.18
C ASN A 153 3.00 10.59 1.05
N PRO A 154 3.13 11.20 -0.14
CA PRO A 154 2.19 11.01 -1.24
C PRO A 154 2.24 9.60 -1.87
N PHE A 155 3.24 8.77 -1.57
CA PHE A 155 3.27 7.36 -1.98
C PHE A 155 2.61 6.42 -0.95
N GLN A 156 2.20 6.93 0.22
CA GLN A 156 1.59 6.13 1.28
C GLN A 156 0.21 6.67 1.65
N ASN A 157 0.17 7.88 2.21
CA ASN A 157 -1.05 8.53 2.66
C ASN A 157 -0.80 10.02 2.91
N CYS A 158 -1.71 10.87 2.40
CA CYS A 158 -1.78 12.27 2.79
C CYS A 158 -2.96 12.48 3.75
N VAL A 159 -2.71 13.22 4.82
CA VAL A 159 -3.71 13.57 5.84
C VAL A 159 -4.02 15.06 5.77
N ASP A 160 -5.24 15.40 6.17
CA ASP A 160 -5.72 16.77 6.16
C ASP A 160 -4.85 17.62 7.10
N GLN A 161 -4.30 18.72 6.59
CA GLN A 161 -3.46 19.65 7.35
C GLN A 161 -4.18 20.17 8.59
N ASP A 162 -5.50 20.35 8.54
CA ASP A 162 -6.30 20.84 9.67
C ASP A 162 -6.48 19.78 10.78
N THR A 163 -6.23 18.50 10.47
CA THR A 163 -6.26 17.40 11.46
C THR A 163 -4.92 17.24 12.20
N ILE A 164 -3.83 17.80 11.68
CA ILE A 164 -2.54 17.88 12.36
C ILE A 164 -2.48 19.22 13.13
N LYS A 165 -3.32 19.39 14.14
CA LYS A 165 -3.08 20.45 15.14
C LYS A 165 -2.00 19.96 16.11
N PRO A 166 -0.81 20.57 16.20
CA PRO A 166 0.02 20.36 17.38
C PRO A 166 -0.81 20.86 18.57
N ASN A 167 -1.14 19.96 19.49
CA ASN A 167 -1.95 20.26 20.67
C ASN A 167 -1.12 21.13 21.63
N LYS A 168 -0.91 22.40 21.33
CA LYS A 168 -0.10 23.32 22.15
C LYS A 168 -0.93 23.94 23.27
N THR A 169 -0.27 24.22 24.38
CA THR A 169 -0.78 25.09 25.45
C THR A 169 0.15 26.28 25.55
N TYR A 170 -0.41 27.49 25.59
CA TYR A 170 0.34 28.73 25.69
C TYR A 170 0.27 29.27 27.12
N VAL A 171 1.42 29.68 27.66
CA VAL A 171 1.56 30.20 29.03
C VAL A 171 2.19 31.58 28.97
N ILE A 172 1.44 32.59 29.39
CA ILE A 172 1.90 33.98 29.44
C ILE A 172 2.88 34.15 30.60
N GLN A 173 4.00 34.81 30.34
CA GLN A 173 5.02 35.15 31.33
C GLN A 173 5.05 36.67 31.51
N GLN A 174 4.73 37.13 32.72
CA GLN A 174 4.65 38.56 33.04
C GLN A 174 6.02 39.24 33.08
N ALA A 175 7.08 38.49 33.43
CA ALA A 175 8.43 39.02 33.53
C ALA A 175 8.87 39.66 32.20
N LYS A 176 9.44 40.87 32.28
CA LYS A 176 9.97 41.57 31.12
C LYS A 176 11.44 41.27 30.95
N VAL A 177 11.81 40.68 29.83
CA VAL A 177 13.18 40.28 29.52
C VAL A 177 13.47 40.47 28.04
N ASN A 178 14.75 40.46 27.66
CA ASN A 178 15.13 40.43 26.24
C ASN A 178 14.76 39.09 25.58
N TRP A 179 14.74 39.06 24.25
CA TRP A 179 14.29 37.89 23.48
C TRP A 179 15.10 36.62 23.78
N PHE A 180 16.41 36.75 23.98
CA PHE A 180 17.29 35.62 24.28
C PHE A 180 16.97 35.02 25.66
N SER A 181 16.80 35.88 26.66
CA SER A 181 16.40 35.47 28.01
C SER A 181 14.99 34.87 28.05
N ALA A 182 14.05 35.36 27.25
CA ALA A 182 12.71 34.76 27.12
C ALA A 182 12.81 33.32 26.60
N ASN A 183 13.62 33.09 25.56
CA ASN A 183 13.84 31.76 24.99
C ASN A 183 14.48 30.80 26.00
N GLU A 184 15.49 31.26 26.75
CA GLU A 184 16.12 30.46 27.81
C GLU A 184 15.14 30.12 28.95
N GLN A 185 14.34 31.09 29.41
CA GLN A 185 13.40 30.90 30.51
C GLN A 185 12.22 29.99 30.16
N CYS A 186 11.74 29.99 28.91
CA CYS A 186 10.78 28.96 28.49
C CYS A 186 11.42 27.57 28.51
N ARG A 187 12.67 27.43 28.01
CA ARG A 187 13.40 26.16 27.96
C ARG A 187 13.68 25.58 29.34
N SER A 188 14.06 26.40 30.31
CA SER A 188 14.32 25.95 31.69
C SER A 188 13.07 25.37 32.39
N LYS A 189 11.87 25.72 31.91
CA LYS A 189 10.59 25.19 32.37
C LYS A 189 10.09 23.98 31.55
N GLY A 190 10.92 23.42 30.67
CA GLY A 190 10.52 22.35 29.75
C GLY A 190 9.51 22.78 28.69
N MET A 191 9.50 24.07 28.36
CA MET A 191 8.66 24.70 27.33
C MET A 191 9.55 25.31 26.25
N GLN A 192 8.94 25.95 25.26
CA GLN A 192 9.67 26.71 24.23
C GLN A 192 9.04 28.10 24.09
N LEU A 193 9.76 29.08 23.55
CA LEU A 193 9.13 30.35 23.21
C LEU A 193 8.10 30.08 22.09
N ALA A 194 6.93 30.71 22.16
CA ALA A 194 5.78 30.30 21.36
C ALA A 194 5.99 30.52 19.86
N SER A 195 5.61 29.52 19.08
CA SER A 195 5.41 29.63 17.64
C SER A 195 3.92 29.67 17.32
N ILE A 196 3.56 30.44 16.30
CA ILE A 196 2.19 30.58 15.81
C ILE A 196 2.18 30.21 14.32
N MET A 197 1.73 29.00 14.03
CA MET A 197 1.82 28.39 12.70
C MET A 197 0.48 28.37 11.95
N SER A 198 -0.61 28.82 12.57
CA SER A 198 -1.93 28.90 11.94
C SER A 198 -2.80 29.96 12.59
N ALA A 199 -3.89 30.35 11.90
CA ALA A 199 -4.91 31.22 12.47
C ALA A 199 -5.58 30.63 13.72
N THR A 200 -5.65 29.29 13.83
CA THR A 200 -6.15 28.63 15.05
C THR A 200 -5.18 28.86 16.22
N GLU A 201 -3.88 28.65 16.01
CA GLU A 201 -2.86 28.88 17.05
C GLU A 201 -2.86 30.34 17.50
N GLN A 202 -3.04 31.28 16.56
CA GLN A 202 -3.16 32.71 16.87
C GLN A 202 -4.35 32.97 17.81
N ALA A 203 -5.53 32.43 17.52
CA ALA A 203 -6.71 32.57 18.37
C ALA A 203 -6.52 31.94 19.77
N ASP A 204 -5.74 30.86 19.88
CA ASP A 204 -5.43 30.22 21.16
C ASP A 204 -4.45 31.06 22.00
N VAL A 205 -3.45 31.67 21.36
CA VAL A 205 -2.54 32.63 22.00
C VAL A 205 -3.32 33.86 22.50
N GLU A 206 -4.22 34.41 21.68
CA GLU A 206 -5.06 35.55 22.06
C GLU A 206 -5.92 35.24 23.28
N ARG A 207 -6.53 34.05 23.32
CA ARG A 207 -7.32 33.61 24.49
C ARG A 207 -6.47 33.52 25.75
N ALA A 208 -5.26 32.97 25.66
CA ALA A 208 -4.32 32.89 26.79
C ALA A 208 -3.85 34.29 27.25
N TYR A 209 -3.62 35.20 26.30
CA TYR A 209 -3.25 36.57 26.55
C TYR A 209 -4.35 37.33 27.31
N ILE A 210 -5.59 37.31 26.79
CA ILE A 210 -6.75 37.97 27.41
C ILE A 210 -6.97 37.42 28.83
N ALA A 211 -6.91 36.09 29.01
CA ALA A 211 -7.08 35.46 30.31
C ALA A 211 -6.00 35.86 31.34
N SER A 212 -4.81 36.27 30.90
CA SER A 212 -3.74 36.72 31.79
C SER A 212 -3.99 38.10 32.41
N GLY A 213 -4.86 38.92 31.81
CA GLY A 213 -5.10 40.30 32.23
C GLY A 213 -3.91 41.25 32.02
N ILE A 214 -2.85 40.81 31.34
CA ILE A 214 -1.67 41.61 31.07
C ILE A 214 -1.91 42.43 29.79
N SER A 215 -1.56 43.72 29.83
CA SER A 215 -1.55 44.60 28.67
C SER A 215 -0.10 45.00 28.35
N SER A 216 0.62 44.14 27.65
CA SER A 216 1.99 44.39 27.19
C SER A 216 2.28 43.71 25.86
N TYR A 217 3.32 44.17 25.17
CA TYR A 217 3.87 43.49 24.00
C TYR A 217 4.50 42.17 24.45
N MET A 218 4.41 41.15 23.60
CA MET A 218 4.82 39.79 23.96
C MET A 218 5.85 39.24 22.98
N TRP A 219 6.98 38.73 23.46
CA TRP A 219 7.90 37.99 22.62
C TRP A 219 7.31 36.68 22.10
N LEU A 220 7.53 36.43 20.81
CA LEU A 220 7.33 35.15 20.14
C LEU A 220 8.67 34.58 19.67
N SER A 221 8.72 33.31 19.27
CA SER A 221 9.98 32.65 18.89
C SER A 221 10.52 33.02 17.51
N GLY A 222 9.84 33.92 16.80
CA GLY A 222 10.21 34.35 15.46
C GLY A 222 11.47 35.21 15.43
N SER A 223 12.35 34.94 14.49
CA SER A 223 13.45 35.85 14.14
C SER A 223 13.97 35.61 12.72
N ASP A 224 14.69 36.57 12.17
CA ASP A 224 15.40 36.44 10.89
C ASP A 224 16.92 36.32 11.07
N TRP A 225 17.39 35.95 12.27
CA TRP A 225 18.81 35.93 12.66
C TRP A 225 19.69 35.12 11.70
N THR A 226 19.17 34.00 11.20
CA THR A 226 19.88 33.08 10.31
C THR A 226 19.98 33.60 8.88
N SER A 227 18.99 34.37 8.41
CA SER A 227 18.97 34.95 7.08
C SER A 227 18.05 36.16 7.06
N LYS A 228 18.62 37.35 6.80
CA LYS A 228 17.90 38.64 6.85
C LYS A 228 16.69 38.60 5.92
N GLY A 229 15.52 38.96 6.45
CA GLY A 229 14.24 38.92 5.72
C GLY A 229 13.59 37.53 5.63
N HIS A 230 14.24 36.47 6.10
CA HIS A 230 13.69 35.11 6.15
C HIS A 230 13.40 34.69 7.58
N TYR A 231 12.17 34.94 8.02
CA TYR A 231 11.73 34.65 9.39
C TYR A 231 11.51 33.16 9.63
N VAL A 232 12.08 32.67 10.73
CA VAL A 232 11.98 31.29 11.21
C VAL A 232 11.58 31.26 12.68
N TRP A 233 10.79 30.26 13.06
CA TRP A 233 10.44 30.00 14.46
C TRP A 233 11.58 29.27 15.15
N SER A 234 12.20 29.86 16.17
CA SER A 234 13.32 29.23 16.88
C SER A 234 12.92 28.00 17.70
N SER A 235 11.63 27.82 17.98
CA SER A 235 11.08 26.63 18.65
C SER A 235 10.97 25.42 17.72
N THR A 236 10.59 25.62 16.45
CA THR A 236 10.33 24.52 15.50
C THR A 236 11.35 24.40 14.37
N GLY A 237 12.13 25.45 14.11
CA GLY A 237 13.01 25.57 12.95
C GLY A 237 12.30 25.84 11.62
N LYS A 238 10.97 25.96 11.62
CA LYS A 238 10.16 26.16 10.40
C LYS A 238 10.08 27.63 10.00
N SER A 239 9.97 27.88 8.70
CA SER A 239 9.69 29.19 8.13
C SER A 239 8.27 29.65 8.43
N PHE A 240 8.03 30.95 8.28
CA PHE A 240 6.71 31.55 8.45
C PHE A 240 5.81 31.22 7.24
N GLU A 241 4.99 30.18 7.36
CA GLU A 241 3.94 29.85 6.37
C GLU A 241 2.63 30.62 6.65
N TYR A 242 2.31 30.80 7.93
CA TYR A 242 1.23 31.68 8.40
C TYR A 242 1.84 32.96 8.98
N THR A 243 1.17 34.09 8.75
CA THR A 243 1.58 35.38 9.33
C THR A 243 0.40 36.19 9.83
N ASN A 244 0.63 36.97 10.89
CA ASN A 244 -0.32 37.94 11.40
C ASN A 244 0.34 39.32 11.58
N TRP A 245 1.16 39.74 10.62
CA TRP A 245 1.87 41.03 10.67
C TRP A 245 0.90 42.20 10.71
N ARG A 246 1.24 43.25 11.47
CA ARG A 246 0.52 44.53 11.35
C ARG A 246 0.83 45.19 9.99
N PRO A 247 -0.01 46.12 9.53
CA PRO A 247 0.28 46.88 8.32
C PRO A 247 1.67 47.54 8.37
N GLY A 248 2.49 47.29 7.35
CA GLY A 248 3.85 47.83 7.26
C GLY A 248 4.96 46.95 7.85
N GLU A 249 4.63 45.78 8.40
CA GLU A 249 5.59 44.79 8.92
C GLU A 249 5.70 43.56 7.99
N PRO A 250 6.80 42.79 8.06
CA PRO A 250 7.98 43.01 8.90
C PRO A 250 8.89 44.14 8.40
N GLU A 251 9.40 44.97 9.30
CA GLU A 251 10.54 45.84 8.98
C GLU A 251 11.80 44.97 8.84
N VAL A 252 12.41 44.95 7.65
CA VAL A 252 13.62 44.18 7.38
C VAL A 252 14.86 45.05 7.61
N SER A 253 15.46 44.96 8.80
CA SER A 253 16.69 45.69 9.13
C SER A 253 17.57 44.93 10.11
N ASP A 254 18.83 45.36 10.27
CA ASP A 254 19.77 44.70 11.19
C ASP A 254 19.44 44.97 12.66
N SER A 255 18.66 46.02 12.92
CA SER A 255 18.24 46.43 14.27
C SER A 255 16.97 45.74 14.74
N TYR A 256 16.13 45.26 13.81
CA TYR A 256 14.77 44.77 14.09
C TYR A 256 14.60 43.32 13.58
N ARG A 257 15.13 42.37 14.36
CA ARG A 257 15.28 40.96 13.94
C ARG A 257 14.42 39.97 14.71
N CYS A 258 13.77 40.39 15.79
CA CYS A 258 12.97 39.53 16.66
C CYS A 258 11.48 39.89 16.60
N VAL A 259 10.61 38.89 16.71
CA VAL A 259 9.16 39.07 16.51
C VAL A 259 8.44 39.22 17.84
N ALA A 260 7.61 40.25 17.93
CA ALA A 260 6.74 40.49 19.07
C ALA A 260 5.28 40.66 18.63
N MET A 261 4.36 40.18 19.45
CA MET A 261 2.93 40.42 19.32
C MET A 261 2.54 41.72 20.05
N ILE A 262 1.71 42.55 19.40
CA ILE A 262 1.24 43.82 19.96
C ILE A 262 -0.04 43.64 20.77
N SER A 263 -0.24 44.46 21.80
CA SER A 263 -1.33 44.31 22.77
C SER A 263 -2.70 44.74 22.25
N GLU A 264 -2.74 45.61 21.25
CA GLU A 264 -3.94 46.33 20.80
C GLU A 264 -4.83 45.46 19.90
N ASN A 265 -4.23 44.66 19.03
CA ASN A 265 -4.94 43.83 18.06
C ASN A 265 -4.25 42.48 17.78
N TYR A 266 -3.26 42.12 18.60
CA TYR A 266 -2.56 40.83 18.55
C TYR A 266 -1.79 40.53 17.25
N THR A 267 -1.59 41.55 16.42
CA THR A 267 -0.74 41.45 15.23
C THR A 267 0.75 41.50 15.61
N TRP A 268 1.60 41.10 14.69
CA TRP A 268 3.03 40.96 14.91
C TRP A 268 3.78 42.16 14.36
N GLN A 269 4.92 42.46 14.98
CA GLN A 269 5.88 43.44 14.51
C GLN A 269 7.29 42.95 14.76
N THR A 270 8.26 43.48 14.03
CA THR A 270 9.67 43.27 14.36
C THR A 270 10.08 44.24 15.47
N ARG A 271 11.04 43.82 16.30
CA ARG A 271 11.55 44.61 17.40
C ARG A 271 13.02 44.28 17.65
N GLY A 272 13.76 45.24 18.20
CA GLY A 272 15.14 45.00 18.63
C GLY A 272 15.16 43.96 19.74
N CYS A 273 15.92 42.88 19.53
CA CYS A 273 15.95 41.70 20.40
C CYS A 273 16.38 41.99 21.85
N SER A 274 17.07 43.12 22.07
CA SER A 274 17.47 43.60 23.40
C SER A 274 16.35 44.27 24.20
N SER A 275 15.20 44.56 23.59
CA SER A 275 14.06 45.18 24.28
C SER A 275 13.51 44.27 25.38
N GLU A 276 13.05 44.82 26.49
CA GLU A 276 12.48 44.02 27.58
C GLU A 276 10.95 43.94 27.47
N LEU A 277 10.44 42.77 27.08
CA LEU A 277 9.01 42.51 26.93
C LEU A 277 8.60 41.29 27.75
N SER A 278 7.31 41.23 28.08
CA SER A 278 6.67 39.98 28.51
C SER A 278 6.72 38.96 27.36
N TYR A 279 6.45 37.68 27.61
CA TYR A 279 6.67 36.65 26.60
C TYR A 279 5.72 35.45 26.75
N ILE A 280 5.56 34.69 25.67
CA ILE A 280 4.63 33.56 25.62
C ILE A 280 5.43 32.27 25.46
N CYS A 281 5.29 31.33 26.39
CA CYS A 281 5.84 29.98 26.22
C CYS A 281 4.79 29.03 25.65
N GLU A 282 5.22 28.05 24.86
CA GLU A 282 4.41 26.93 24.37
C GLU A 282 4.85 25.60 24.97
N LYS A 283 3.88 24.73 25.24
CA LYS A 283 4.08 23.34 25.64
C LYS A 283 3.20 22.43 24.78
N PHE A 284 3.76 21.36 24.23
CA PHE A 284 2.98 20.33 23.57
C PHE A 284 2.24 19.49 24.62
N LYS A 285 0.92 19.31 24.46
CA LYS A 285 0.12 18.38 25.26
C LYS A 285 0.48 16.97 24.82
N ASN A 286 0.76 16.12 25.80
CA ASN A 286 0.95 14.69 25.62
C ASN A 286 -0.36 14.01 25.18
#